data_AF-A0A162C464-F1
#
_entry.id   AF-A0A162C464-F1
#
_cell.length_a   1.000
_cell.length_b   1.000
_cell.length_c   1.000
_cell.angle_alpha   90.00
_cell.angle_beta   90.00
_cell.angle_gamma   90.00
#
_symmetry.space_group_name_H-M   'P 1'
#
loop_
_entity.id
_entity.type
_entity.pdbx_description
1 polymer ?
#
loop_
_entity_poly.entity_id
_entity_poly.type
_entity_poly.pdbx_seq_one_letter_code
_entity_poly.pdbx_strand_id
1 'polypeptide(L)'
;SIQERIKHLQKIKAKAKKSTQNNEAVHQAQQPKSLKPFGKREYEHTLPFSLLDYLELVEWTGRHVHSKKKAHILKRMPDILASLRIEESDWLDRVKNYSNHYGNFVGSQTVLRAHAAKNDMNWYKGVG
;
A
#
# COMPACT_ATOMS: atom_id res chain seq x y z
N SER A 1 -8.41 -2.33 -1.38
CA SER A 1 -7.53 -1.88 -0.29
C SER A 1 -6.51 -2.95 0.08
N ILE A 2 -5.33 -2.57 0.58
CA ILE A 2 -4.31 -3.51 1.09
C ILE A 2 -4.85 -4.44 2.18
N GLN A 3 -5.76 -3.95 3.02
CA GLN A 3 -6.40 -4.76 4.06
C GLN A 3 -7.23 -5.90 3.48
N GLU A 4 -7.88 -5.70 2.34
CA GLU A 4 -8.64 -6.75 1.66
C GLU A 4 -7.70 -7.82 1.10
N ARG A 5 -6.54 -7.43 0.57
CA ARG A 5 -5.50 -8.37 0.13
C ARG A 5 -4.97 -9.22 1.30
N ILE A 6 -4.70 -8.59 2.45
CA ILE A 6 -4.26 -9.29 3.67
C ILE A 6 -5.33 -10.27 4.17
N LYS A 7 -6.58 -9.82 4.28
CA LYS A 7 -7.72 -10.69 4.67
C LYS A 7 -7.88 -11.86 3.70
N HIS A 8 -7.72 -11.62 2.40
CA HIS A 8 -7.81 -12.66 1.37
C HIS A 8 -6.71 -13.72 1.57
N LEU A 9 -5.45 -13.30 1.78
CA LEU A 9 -4.34 -14.20 2.07
C LEU A 9 -4.56 -15.03 3.35
N GLN A 10 -5.06 -14.40 4.42
CA GLN A 10 -5.40 -15.11 5.66
C GLN A 10 -6.46 -16.18 5.42
N LYS A 11 -7.49 -15.87 4.61
CA LYS A 11 -8.56 -16.81 4.26
C LYS A 11 -8.04 -17.98 3.41
N ILE A 12 -7.13 -17.73 2.46
CA ILE A 12 -6.46 -18.79 1.69
C ILE A 12 -5.62 -19.67 2.62
N LYS A 13 -4.78 -19.09 3.49
CA LYS A 13 -3.97 -19.84 4.45
C LYS A 13 -4.82 -20.73 5.37
N ALA A 14 -5.96 -20.22 5.84
CA ALA A 14 -6.89 -20.98 6.67
C ALA A 14 -7.57 -22.14 5.92
N LYS A 15 -7.81 -22.00 4.60
CA LYS A 15 -8.33 -23.08 3.76
C LYS A 15 -7.26 -24.14 3.44
N ALA A 16 -6.04 -23.72 3.12
CA ALA A 16 -4.92 -24.62 2.83
C ALA A 16 -4.56 -25.51 4.04
N LYS A 17 -4.70 -25.00 5.27
CA LYS A 17 -4.48 -25.78 6.50
C LYS A 17 -5.51 -26.91 6.72
N LYS A 18 -6.63 -26.93 5.96
CA LYS A 18 -7.66 -27.98 6.01
C LYS A 18 -7.50 -29.05 4.91
N SER A 19 -6.58 -28.87 3.96
CA SER A 19 -6.35 -29.80 2.84
C SER A 19 -4.86 -30.09 2.70
N THR A 20 -4.40 -31.17 3.32
CA THR A 20 -3.06 -31.73 3.10
C THR A 20 -3.01 -32.36 1.71
N GLN A 21 -2.73 -31.58 0.66
CA GLN A 21 -1.99 -32.03 -0.53
C GLN A 21 -1.88 -30.91 -1.59
N ASN A 22 -0.69 -30.89 -2.22
CA ASN A 22 -0.31 -30.20 -3.46
C ASN A 22 0.23 -28.77 -3.30
N ASN A 23 1.48 -28.73 -2.85
CA ASN A 23 2.44 -27.66 -3.10
C ASN A 23 2.73 -27.61 -4.60
N GLU A 24 2.33 -26.52 -5.28
CA GLU A 24 2.99 -25.96 -6.48
C GLU A 24 2.20 -24.78 -7.09
N ALA A 25 0.91 -24.61 -6.74
CA ALA A 25 0.09 -23.51 -7.27
C ALA A 25 0.05 -22.21 -6.43
N VAL A 26 0.95 -22.03 -5.44
CA VAL A 26 0.92 -20.86 -4.53
C VAL A 26 1.47 -19.58 -5.19
N HIS A 27 2.13 -19.70 -6.34
CA HIS A 27 2.77 -18.57 -7.05
C HIS A 27 1.79 -17.63 -7.77
N GLN A 28 0.50 -17.94 -7.80
CA GLN A 28 -0.55 -17.04 -8.27
C GLN A 28 -1.60 -16.84 -7.18
N ALA A 29 -1.17 -16.40 -6.00
CA ALA A 29 -2.09 -15.98 -4.94
C ALA A 29 -3.10 -14.98 -5.51
N GLN A 30 -4.30 -15.47 -5.81
CA GLN A 30 -5.35 -14.73 -6.49
C GLN A 30 -5.71 -13.54 -5.61
N GLN A 31 -5.38 -12.36 -6.09
CA GLN A 31 -5.78 -11.11 -5.48
C GLN A 31 -7.29 -10.92 -5.65
N PRO A 32 -7.95 -10.16 -4.74
CA PRO A 32 -9.38 -9.86 -4.88
C PRO A 32 -9.68 -9.26 -6.27
N LYS A 33 -10.66 -9.82 -7.00
CA LYS A 33 -11.01 -9.41 -8.37
C LYS A 33 -11.47 -7.96 -8.49
N SER A 34 -11.93 -7.36 -7.39
CA SER A 34 -12.32 -5.95 -7.30
C SER A 34 -11.14 -4.98 -7.24
N LEU A 35 -9.91 -5.48 -7.04
CA LEU A 35 -8.70 -4.66 -6.93
C LEU A 35 -7.84 -4.79 -8.17
N LYS A 36 -7.16 -3.69 -8.52
CA LYS A 36 -6.17 -3.70 -9.60
C LYS A 36 -5.13 -4.79 -9.34
N PRO A 37 -4.84 -5.64 -10.34
CA PRO A 37 -3.88 -6.70 -10.13
C PRO A 37 -2.45 -6.16 -10.08
N PHE A 38 -1.59 -6.77 -9.27
CA PHE A 38 -0.13 -6.67 -9.41
C PHE A 38 0.31 -7.36 -10.71
N GLY A 39 1.23 -6.72 -11.44
CA GLY A 39 1.74 -7.20 -12.72
C GLY A 39 3.09 -6.59 -13.07
N LYS A 40 3.63 -6.99 -14.21
CA LYS A 40 4.80 -6.34 -14.81
C LYS A 40 4.41 -4.98 -15.38
N ARG A 41 5.38 -4.06 -15.47
CA ARG A 41 5.20 -2.71 -16.04
C ARG A 41 4.57 -2.69 -17.43
N GLU A 42 4.79 -3.75 -18.21
CA GLU A 42 4.30 -3.87 -19.58
C GLU A 42 2.80 -4.11 -19.67
N TYR A 43 2.14 -4.52 -18.58
CA TYR A 43 0.71 -4.78 -18.60
C TYR A 43 -0.10 -3.55 -18.21
N GLU A 44 -0.89 -3.07 -19.15
CA GLU A 44 -1.89 -2.04 -18.90
C GLU A 44 -2.87 -2.46 -17.79
N HIS A 45 -3.27 -1.49 -16.98
CA HIS A 45 -4.17 -1.65 -15.83
C HIS A 45 -3.66 -2.48 -14.64
N THR A 46 -2.36 -2.83 -14.62
CA THR A 46 -1.73 -3.51 -13.47
C THR A 46 -0.86 -2.56 -12.64
N LEU A 47 -0.61 -2.93 -11.39
CA LEU A 47 0.38 -2.25 -10.55
C LEU A 47 1.77 -2.83 -10.87
N PRO A 48 2.78 -2.00 -11.20
CA PRO A 48 4.07 -2.44 -11.74
C PRO A 48 5.06 -2.97 -10.69
N PHE A 49 4.57 -3.76 -9.73
CA PHE A 49 5.35 -4.35 -8.65
C PHE A 49 4.59 -5.53 -8.06
N SER A 50 5.28 -6.44 -7.37
CA SER A 50 4.63 -7.59 -6.73
C SER A 50 4.02 -7.22 -5.37
N LEU A 51 3.13 -8.08 -4.85
CA LEU A 51 2.64 -7.94 -3.48
C LEU A 51 3.77 -8.06 -2.45
N LEU A 52 4.77 -8.89 -2.74
CA LEU A 52 5.91 -9.10 -1.85
C LEU A 52 6.75 -7.82 -1.77
N ASP A 53 7.06 -7.22 -2.93
CA ASP A 53 7.83 -5.98 -3.02
C ASP A 53 7.12 -4.83 -2.29
N TYR A 54 5.77 -4.79 -2.38
CA TYR A 54 4.98 -3.82 -1.64
C TYR A 54 5.06 -4.04 -0.12
N LEU A 55 4.98 -5.29 0.35
CA LEU A 55 5.09 -5.59 1.78
C LEU A 55 6.50 -5.28 2.31
N GLU A 56 7.53 -5.60 1.54
CA GLU A 56 8.92 -5.23 1.85
C GLU A 56 9.05 -3.72 2.01
N LEU A 57 8.50 -2.93 1.09
CA LEU A 57 8.48 -1.47 1.19
C LEU A 57 7.77 -0.96 2.45
N VAL A 58 6.61 -1.54 2.78
CA VAL A 58 5.84 -1.17 3.98
C VAL A 58 6.60 -1.51 5.26
N GLU A 59 7.24 -2.68 5.33
CA GLU A 59 8.05 -3.06 6.49
C GLU A 59 9.29 -2.16 6.63
N TRP A 60 9.98 -1.91 5.52
CA TRP A 60 11.15 -1.04 5.47
C TRP A 60 10.78 0.40 5.90
N THR A 61 9.68 0.96 5.38
CA THR A 61 9.20 2.30 5.78
C THR A 61 8.79 2.35 7.25
N GLY A 62 8.06 1.34 7.74
CA GLY A 62 7.61 1.30 9.13
C GLY A 62 8.79 1.33 10.12
N ARG A 63 9.91 0.70 9.76
CA ARG A 63 11.16 0.75 10.55
C ARG A 63 11.84 2.13 10.51
N HIS A 64 11.79 2.84 9.38
CA HIS A 64 12.37 4.17 9.23
C HIS A 64 11.57 5.27 9.94
N VAL A 65 10.24 5.14 9.98
CA VAL A 65 9.35 6.10 10.64
C VAL A 65 9.34 5.89 12.17
N HIS A 66 9.40 4.64 12.64
CA HIS A 66 9.30 4.34 14.07
C HIS A 66 10.66 4.21 14.76
N SER A 67 11.09 5.26 15.46
CA SER A 67 12.40 5.36 16.10
C SER A 67 12.74 4.26 17.12
N LYS A 68 11.74 3.65 17.77
CA LYS A 68 11.94 2.59 18.77
C LYS A 68 12.22 1.19 18.18
N LYS A 69 12.12 1.00 16.85
CA LYS A 69 12.36 -0.29 16.17
C LYS A 69 13.59 -0.28 15.25
N LYS A 70 14.52 0.66 15.47
CA LYS A 70 15.74 0.83 14.66
C LYS A 70 16.75 -0.32 14.75
N ALA A 71 16.57 -1.27 15.66
CA ALA A 71 17.58 -2.30 15.95
C ALA A 71 17.90 -3.24 14.77
N HIS A 72 17.08 -3.27 13.72
CA HIS A 72 17.40 -3.96 12.47
C HIS A 72 16.70 -3.26 11.30
N ILE A 73 17.24 -2.12 10.87
CA ILE A 73 16.92 -1.61 9.55
C ILE A 73 17.64 -2.51 8.56
N LEU A 74 16.91 -3.14 7.62
CA LEU A 74 17.52 -3.78 6.47
C LEU A 74 18.38 -2.72 5.77
N LYS A 75 19.70 -2.89 5.77
CA LYS A 75 20.64 -1.91 5.18
C LYS A 75 20.38 -1.67 3.68
N ARG A 76 19.63 -2.58 3.04
CA ARG A 76 19.34 -2.54 1.62
C ARG A 76 18.00 -1.83 1.38
N MET A 77 18.04 -0.80 0.55
CA MET A 77 16.86 -0.13 0.02
C MET A 77 16.02 -1.13 -0.80
N PRO A 78 14.68 -1.15 -0.65
CA PRO A 78 13.81 -1.98 -1.45
C PRO A 78 13.95 -1.69 -2.95
N ASP A 79 14.12 -2.74 -3.77
CA ASP A 79 14.32 -2.61 -5.22
C ASP A 79 13.10 -1.94 -5.92
N ILE A 80 11.92 -1.96 -5.28
CA ILE A 80 10.71 -1.25 -5.74
C ILE A 80 10.89 0.28 -5.81
N LEU A 81 11.69 0.89 -4.94
CA LEU A 81 11.95 2.34 -5.01
C LEU A 81 12.78 2.68 -6.25
N ALA A 82 13.84 1.90 -6.50
CA ALA A 82 14.63 2.01 -7.73
C ALA A 82 13.78 1.75 -8.97
N SER A 83 12.88 0.75 -8.90
CA SER A 83 11.92 0.45 -9.96
C SER A 83 11.04 1.68 -10.26
N LEU A 84 10.44 2.28 -9.24
CA LEU A 84 9.58 3.44 -9.40
C LEU A 84 10.35 4.76 -9.68
N ARG A 85 11.70 4.72 -9.73
CA ARG A 85 12.57 5.89 -9.85
C ARG A 85 12.32 6.93 -8.76
N ILE A 86 12.16 6.45 -7.53
CA ILE A 86 11.94 7.28 -6.34
C ILE A 86 13.18 7.18 -5.47
N GLU A 87 13.78 8.32 -5.15
CA GLU A 87 14.90 8.42 -4.22
C GLU A 87 14.46 8.10 -2.78
N GLU A 88 15.38 7.50 -2.01
CA GLU A 88 15.11 7.09 -0.63
C GLU A 88 14.70 8.28 0.25
N SER A 89 15.44 9.39 0.16
CA SER A 89 15.21 10.62 0.92
C SER A 89 13.82 11.19 0.65
N ASP A 90 13.44 11.26 -0.62
CA ASP A 90 12.17 11.84 -1.08
C ASP A 90 11.00 10.99 -0.62
N TRP A 91 11.15 9.66 -0.71
CA TRP A 91 10.15 8.74 -0.22
C TRP A 91 9.96 8.84 1.29
N LEU A 92 11.05 8.84 2.06
CA LEU A 92 10.98 8.95 3.52
C LEU A 92 10.38 10.28 3.98
N ASP A 93 10.72 11.38 3.32
CA ASP A 93 10.11 12.68 3.59
C ASP A 93 8.60 12.66 3.32
N ARG A 94 8.19 12.18 2.14
CA ARG A 94 6.77 12.05 1.77
C ARG A 94 5.98 11.17 2.72
N VAL A 95 6.54 10.05 3.17
CA VAL A 95 5.86 9.13 4.10
C VAL A 95 5.75 9.73 5.50
N LYS A 96 6.78 10.42 5.99
CA LYS A 96 6.72 11.12 7.29
C LYS A 96 5.71 12.27 7.27
N ASN A 97 5.66 13.00 6.16
CA ASN A 97 4.80 14.15 5.96
C ASN A 97 3.51 13.79 5.19
N TYR A 98 3.08 12.52 5.19
CA TYR A 98 1.95 12.06 4.38
C TYR A 98 0.66 12.86 4.65
N SER A 99 0.34 13.12 5.92
CA SER A 99 -0.82 13.94 6.31
C SER A 99 -0.68 15.43 5.92
N ASN A 100 0.55 15.89 5.71
CA ASN A 100 0.85 17.25 5.30
C ASN A 100 0.73 17.43 3.79
N HIS A 101 1.25 16.49 3.00
CA HIS A 101 1.26 16.55 1.54
C HIS A 101 -0.02 16.04 0.87
N TYR A 102 -0.75 15.13 1.50
CA TYR A 102 -1.99 14.58 0.93
C TYR A 102 -3.19 15.04 1.74
N GLY A 103 -4.10 15.76 1.08
CA GLY A 103 -5.44 15.99 1.60
C GLY A 103 -6.21 14.67 1.66
N ASN A 104 -7.01 14.48 2.70
CA ASN A 104 -7.83 13.27 2.85
C ASN A 104 -8.92 13.18 1.76
N PHE A 105 -9.21 14.30 1.10
CA PHE A 105 -10.25 14.42 0.09
C PHE A 105 -9.70 15.14 -1.15
N VAL A 106 -10.14 14.74 -2.32
CA VAL A 106 -9.78 15.37 -3.60
C VAL A 106 -11.08 15.77 -4.30
N GLY A 107 -11.19 17.03 -4.70
CA GLY A 107 -12.39 17.59 -5.30
C GLY A 107 -12.39 19.11 -5.25
N SER A 108 -13.28 19.75 -6.01
CA SER A 108 -13.42 21.21 -5.96
C SER A 108 -13.82 21.67 -4.56
N GLN A 109 -13.43 22.89 -4.19
CA GLN A 109 -13.69 23.47 -2.87
C GLN A 109 -15.18 23.40 -2.49
N THR A 110 -16.08 23.58 -3.46
CA THR A 110 -17.53 23.53 -3.26
C THR A 110 -18.01 22.13 -2.87
N VAL A 111 -17.50 21.09 -3.54
CA VAL A 111 -17.82 19.68 -3.25
C VAL A 111 -17.27 19.27 -1.88
N LEU A 112 -16.04 19.68 -1.56
CA LEU A 112 -15.42 19.38 -0.27
C LEU A 112 -16.18 20.03 0.89
N ARG A 113 -16.63 21.27 0.73
CA ARG A 113 -17.42 21.98 1.75
C ARG A 113 -18.80 21.35 1.94
N ALA A 114 -19.49 20.99 0.86
CA ALA A 114 -20.76 20.29 0.93
C ALA A 114 -20.62 18.92 1.63
N HIS A 115 -19.54 18.20 1.33
CA HIS A 115 -19.26 16.91 1.97
C HIS A 115 -18.90 17.06 3.45
N ALA A 116 -18.19 18.12 3.85
CA ALA A 116 -17.88 18.43 5.25
C ALA A 116 -19.15 18.70 6.06
N ALA A 117 -20.03 19.56 5.55
CA ALA A 117 -21.31 19.88 6.18
C ALA A 117 -22.20 18.64 6.36
N LYS A 118 -22.18 17.70 5.41
CA LYS A 118 -22.96 16.45 5.49
C LYS A 118 -22.48 15.49 6.59
N ASN A 119 -21.23 15.62 7.04
CA ASN A 119 -20.63 14.75 8.06
C ASN A 119 -20.45 15.45 9.42
N ASP A 120 -21.18 16.56 9.66
CA ASP A 120 -21.04 17.40 10.86
C ASP A 120 -19.60 17.88 11.13
N MET A 121 -18.80 18.03 10.08
CA MET A 121 -17.41 18.49 10.15
C MET A 121 -17.29 19.92 9.64
N ASN A 122 -16.57 20.78 10.37
CA ASN A 122 -16.41 22.18 10.01
C ASN A 122 -15.46 22.41 8.82
N TRP A 123 -14.55 21.47 8.54
CA TRP A 123 -13.63 21.55 7.41
C TRP A 123 -13.04 20.18 7.06
N TYR A 124 -12.66 20.02 5.78
CA TYR A 124 -11.83 18.93 5.32
C TYR A 124 -10.59 19.47 4.62
N LYS A 125 -9.42 18.92 4.95
CA LYS A 125 -8.20 19.17 4.19
C LYS A 125 -8.28 18.39 2.88
N GLY A 126 -8.35 19.09 1.77
CA GLY A 126 -8.30 18.51 0.44
C GLY A 126 -7.22 19.11 -0.44
N VAL A 127 -6.93 18.41 -1.55
CA VAL A 127 -6.06 18.89 -2.62
C VAL A 127 -6.95 19.10 -3.84
N GLY A 128 -6.88 20.27 -4.47
CA GLY A 128 -7.70 20.67 -5.61
C GLY A 128 -6.88 21.45 -6.62
#